data_AF-A0A1Y2GHX1-F1
#
_entry.id   AF-A0A1Y2GHX1-F1
#
_cell.length_a   1.000
_cell.length_b   1.000
_cell.length_c   1.000
_cell.angle_alpha   90.00
_cell.angle_beta   90.00
_cell.angle_gamma   90.00
#
_symmetry.space_group_name_H-M   'P 1'
#
loop_
_entity.id
_entity.type
_entity.pdbx_description
1 polymer ?
#
loop_
_entity_poly.entity_id
_entity_poly.type
_entity_poly.pdbx_seq_one_letter_code
_entity_poly.pdbx_strand_id
1 'polypeptide(L)'
;MYVCAGVCNIEEMEKDKDKALPFITTADFTPYFLGIIASMNAGYWVDETGYQIHNNEYGTNAPQKSRASKLKGDPPLFAGCEMQLSGQFGNPTRDEIELMIRAGGGRVVPQLFLRDMRFAKSIAATTLPPPSENGNDNNTVRHLIVFDQAGEGVISSRKLKTEVKAMRELGQSLGKRVEVVQRKILLECIAAYDMDRLVEADIA
;
A
#
# COMPACT_ATOMS: atom_id res chain seq x y z
N MET A 1 27.62 -10.84 -3.53
CA MET A 1 26.27 -10.27 -3.38
C MET A 1 25.29 -11.41 -3.63
N TYR A 2 24.44 -11.73 -2.65
CA TYR A 2 23.71 -13.01 -2.60
C TYR A 2 22.74 -13.16 -3.78
N VAL A 3 23.01 -14.14 -4.63
CA VAL A 3 22.10 -14.62 -5.66
C VAL A 3 21.15 -15.58 -4.98
N CYS A 4 19.86 -15.24 -4.94
CA CYS A 4 18.83 -16.19 -4.52
C CYS A 4 18.68 -17.21 -5.66
N ALA A 5 19.46 -18.29 -5.58
CA ALA A 5 19.31 -19.48 -6.41
C ALA A 5 18.10 -20.26 -5.90
N GLY A 6 16.91 -19.86 -6.34
CA GLY A 6 15.69 -20.66 -6.24
C GLY A 6 15.22 -20.95 -7.66
N VAL A 7 15.27 -22.21 -8.06
CA VAL A 7 14.69 -22.68 -9.33
C VAL A 7 13.17 -22.52 -9.20
N CYS A 8 12.64 -21.35 -9.58
CA CYS A 8 11.19 -21.14 -9.63
C CYS A 8 10.68 -21.67 -10.97
N ASN A 9 9.95 -22.78 -10.91
CA ASN A 9 9.20 -23.31 -12.04
C ASN A 9 8.21 -22.25 -12.55
N ILE A 10 8.10 -22.11 -13.87
CA ILE A 10 7.20 -21.15 -14.53
C ILE A 10 5.73 -21.38 -14.11
N GLU A 11 5.34 -22.62 -13.82
CA GLU A 11 4.01 -22.97 -13.31
C GLU A 11 3.77 -22.55 -11.84
N GLU A 12 4.82 -22.27 -11.06
CA GLU A 12 4.70 -21.80 -9.67
C GLU A 12 4.62 -20.28 -9.56
N MET A 13 5.22 -19.52 -10.49
CA MET A 13 5.09 -18.04 -10.50
C MET A 13 3.69 -17.58 -10.94
N GLU A 14 3.01 -18.32 -11.83
CA GLU A 14 1.59 -18.04 -12.15
C GLU A 14 0.66 -18.30 -10.95
N LYS A 15 1.08 -19.13 -9.99
CA LYS A 15 0.31 -19.44 -8.77
C LYS A 15 0.50 -18.42 -7.65
N ASP A 16 1.55 -17.60 -7.68
CA ASP A 16 1.94 -16.69 -6.59
C ASP A 16 1.84 -15.21 -7.00
N LYS A 17 0.62 -14.81 -7.37
CA LYS A 17 0.25 -13.45 -7.83
C LYS A 17 0.66 -12.34 -6.85
N ASP A 18 0.66 -12.66 -5.56
CA ASP A 18 0.95 -11.71 -4.49
C ASP A 18 2.45 -11.35 -4.41
N LYS A 19 3.36 -12.17 -4.96
CA LYS A 19 4.81 -11.94 -4.90
C LYS A 19 5.31 -10.87 -5.86
N ALA A 20 4.53 -10.50 -6.89
CA ALA A 20 4.91 -9.48 -7.86
C ALA A 20 4.57 -8.05 -7.40
N LEU A 21 3.58 -7.90 -6.50
CA LEU A 21 3.06 -6.61 -6.07
C LEU A 21 4.10 -5.70 -5.37
N PRO A 22 5.01 -6.22 -4.51
CA PRO A 22 6.06 -5.39 -3.91
C PRO A 22 6.97 -4.71 -4.94
N PHE A 23 7.29 -5.38 -6.06
CA PHE A 23 8.14 -4.83 -7.12
C PHE A 23 7.47 -3.69 -7.89
N ILE A 24 6.14 -3.74 -8.02
CA ILE A 24 5.36 -2.66 -8.64
C ILE A 24 5.41 -1.41 -7.77
N THR A 25 5.34 -1.57 -6.44
CA THR A 25 5.35 -0.44 -5.50
C THR A 25 6.70 0.27 -5.38
N THR A 26 7.83 -0.41 -5.60
CA THR A 26 9.18 0.19 -5.51
C THR A 26 9.67 0.80 -6.83
N ALA A 27 8.91 0.60 -7.91
CA ALA A 27 9.30 0.95 -9.29
C ALA A 27 10.62 0.31 -9.72
N ASP A 28 10.94 -0.87 -9.17
CA ASP A 28 12.11 -1.62 -9.56
C ASP A 28 11.84 -2.44 -10.81
N PHE A 29 12.91 -2.83 -11.52
CA PHE A 29 12.76 -3.79 -12.61
C PHE A 29 12.12 -5.04 -12.04
N THR A 30 11.05 -5.51 -12.67
CA THR A 30 10.63 -6.91 -12.50
C THR A 30 11.36 -7.67 -13.61
N PRO A 31 12.61 -8.14 -13.40
CA PRO A 31 13.30 -8.87 -14.44
C PRO A 31 12.48 -10.13 -14.72
N TYR A 32 12.02 -10.25 -15.95
CA TYR A 32 11.42 -11.49 -16.39
C TYR A 32 12.50 -12.56 -16.42
N PHE A 33 12.16 -13.78 -16.01
CA PHE A 33 13.10 -14.91 -15.99
C PHE A 33 13.80 -15.12 -17.36
N LEU A 34 13.13 -14.78 -18.48
CA LEU A 34 13.76 -14.81 -19.81
C LEU A 34 14.91 -13.81 -19.97
N GLY A 35 14.89 -12.66 -19.32
CA GLY A 35 16.00 -11.70 -19.35
C GLY A 35 17.23 -12.21 -18.59
N ILE A 36 17.00 -12.95 -17.50
CA ILE A 36 18.05 -13.65 -16.76
C ILE A 36 18.62 -14.77 -17.62
N ILE A 37 17.77 -15.63 -18.22
CA ILE A 37 18.22 -16.69 -19.14
C ILE A 37 18.99 -16.10 -20.33
N ALA A 38 18.50 -15.01 -20.92
CA ALA A 38 19.16 -14.36 -22.05
C ALA A 38 20.53 -13.79 -21.66
N SER A 39 20.65 -13.17 -20.47
CA SER A 39 21.94 -12.71 -19.94
C SER A 39 22.89 -13.87 -19.68
N MET A 40 22.39 -14.97 -19.11
CA MET A 40 23.19 -16.17 -18.88
C MET A 40 23.69 -16.79 -20.18
N ASN A 41 22.84 -16.87 -21.20
CA ASN A 41 23.20 -17.42 -22.52
C ASN A 41 24.14 -16.49 -23.30
N ALA A 42 23.99 -15.18 -23.14
CA ALA A 42 24.80 -14.18 -23.82
C ALA A 42 26.18 -13.98 -23.16
N GLY A 43 26.32 -14.33 -21.87
CA GLY A 43 27.55 -14.11 -21.09
C GLY A 43 27.78 -12.64 -20.70
N TYR A 44 26.79 -11.77 -20.89
CA TYR A 44 26.79 -10.38 -20.47
C TYR A 44 25.36 -9.94 -20.10
N TRP A 45 25.22 -8.82 -19.40
CA TRP A 45 23.91 -8.27 -19.04
C TRP A 45 23.20 -7.73 -20.28
N VAL A 46 22.14 -8.41 -20.73
CA VAL A 46 21.37 -7.95 -21.90
C VAL A 46 20.46 -6.79 -21.53
N ASP A 47 20.07 -5.99 -22.52
CA ASP A 47 19.13 -4.89 -22.31
C ASP A 47 17.79 -5.42 -21.77
N GLU A 48 17.44 -4.97 -20.57
CA GLU A 48 16.27 -5.42 -19.82
C GLU A 48 14.96 -4.92 -20.45
N THR A 49 15.02 -3.88 -21.30
CA THR A 49 13.85 -3.28 -21.97
C THR A 49 13.07 -4.31 -22.79
N GLY A 50 13.78 -5.22 -23.48
CA GLY A 50 13.18 -6.30 -24.26
C GLY A 50 12.51 -7.40 -23.43
N TYR A 51 12.77 -7.44 -22.12
CA TYR A 51 12.29 -8.45 -21.18
C TYR A 51 11.37 -7.86 -20.10
N GLN A 52 10.91 -6.62 -20.27
CA GLN A 52 9.98 -6.00 -19.34
C GLN A 52 8.60 -6.67 -19.42
N ILE A 53 7.91 -6.80 -18.29
CA ILE A 53 6.51 -7.24 -18.28
C ILE A 53 5.66 -6.10 -18.87
N HIS A 54 5.14 -6.32 -20.08
CA HIS A 54 4.36 -5.32 -20.81
C HIS A 54 2.91 -5.27 -20.32
N ASN A 55 2.34 -6.40 -19.91
CA ASN A 55 0.99 -6.50 -19.35
C ASN A 55 0.97 -7.49 -18.20
N ASN A 56 0.29 -7.15 -17.11
CA ASN A 56 -0.18 -8.15 -16.15
C ASN A 56 -1.54 -8.72 -16.57
N GLU A 57 -2.04 -9.70 -15.82
CA GLU A 57 -3.36 -10.32 -16.03
C GLU A 57 -4.54 -9.33 -15.99
N TYR A 58 -4.33 -8.12 -15.45
CA TYR A 58 -5.31 -7.02 -15.47
C TYR A 58 -5.23 -6.15 -16.74
N GLY A 59 -4.41 -6.53 -17.72
CA GLY A 59 -4.19 -5.77 -18.95
C GLY A 59 -3.49 -4.43 -18.72
N THR A 60 -2.76 -4.29 -17.60
CA THR A 60 -2.08 -3.05 -17.25
C THR A 60 -0.56 -3.20 -17.35
N ASN A 61 0.10 -2.15 -17.81
CA ASN A 61 1.55 -2.02 -17.84
C ASN A 61 2.08 -1.39 -16.52
N ALA A 62 1.55 -1.82 -15.38
CA ALA A 62 1.82 -1.20 -14.08
C ALA A 62 3.32 -1.07 -13.72
N PRO A 63 4.20 -2.07 -13.98
CA PRO A 63 5.64 -1.90 -13.78
C PRO A 63 6.24 -0.76 -14.63
N GLN A 64 5.76 -0.60 -15.87
CA GLN A 64 6.20 0.47 -16.77
C GLN A 64 5.70 1.84 -16.28
N LYS A 65 4.43 1.92 -15.84
CA LYS A 65 3.85 3.14 -15.26
C LYS A 65 4.59 3.59 -14.00
N SER A 66 4.84 2.65 -13.08
CA SER A 66 5.58 2.87 -11.85
C SER A 66 6.98 3.44 -12.12
N ARG A 67 7.70 2.83 -13.07
CA ARG A 67 9.01 3.33 -13.49
C ARG A 67 8.95 4.72 -14.14
N ALA A 68 8.00 4.93 -15.06
CA ALA A 68 7.84 6.21 -15.73
C ALA A 68 7.54 7.33 -14.72
N SER A 69 6.70 7.05 -13.72
CA SER A 69 6.38 7.94 -12.61
C SER A 69 7.64 8.31 -11.80
N LYS A 70 8.44 7.31 -11.41
CA LYS A 70 9.71 7.54 -10.68
C LYS A 70 10.73 8.34 -11.51
N LEU A 71 10.88 8.04 -12.80
CA LEU A 71 11.80 8.76 -13.69
C LEU A 71 11.39 10.22 -13.92
N LYS A 72 10.10 10.52 -13.90
CA LYS A 72 9.57 11.89 -13.96
C LYS A 72 9.72 12.65 -12.64
N GLY A 73 10.01 11.96 -11.54
CA GLY A 73 10.02 12.53 -10.20
C GLY A 73 8.61 12.74 -9.62
N ASP A 74 7.60 12.01 -10.13
CA ASP A 74 6.26 12.05 -9.58
C ASP A 74 6.24 11.45 -8.15
N PRO A 75 5.28 11.85 -7.29
CA PRO A 75 5.13 11.24 -5.97
C PRO A 75 4.88 9.73 -6.06
N PRO A 76 5.39 8.94 -5.09
CA PRO A 76 5.05 7.52 -4.95
C PRO A 76 3.54 7.27 -4.88
N LEU A 77 3.09 6.06 -5.25
CA LEU A 77 1.68 5.70 -5.37
C LEU A 77 0.81 6.09 -4.16
N PHE A 78 1.32 5.89 -2.95
CA PHE A 78 0.64 6.16 -1.68
C PHE A 78 1.19 7.41 -0.96
N ALA A 79 1.85 8.32 -1.68
CA ALA A 79 2.30 9.58 -1.11
C ALA A 79 1.12 10.33 -0.48
N GLY A 80 1.31 10.82 0.75
CA GLY A 80 0.24 11.50 1.50
C GLY A 80 -0.84 10.57 2.05
N CYS A 81 -0.67 9.24 2.03
CA CYS A 81 -1.61 8.32 2.67
C CYS A 81 -1.12 7.89 4.06
N GLU A 82 -2.04 7.89 5.03
CA GLU A 82 -1.85 7.26 6.34
C GLU A 82 -2.87 6.12 6.50
N MET A 83 -2.37 4.90 6.67
CA MET A 83 -3.18 3.69 6.62
C MET A 83 -3.10 2.93 7.95
N GLN A 84 -4.27 2.56 8.48
CA GLN A 84 -4.41 1.60 9.57
C GLN A 84 -4.85 0.26 9.01
N LEU A 85 -4.07 -0.79 9.29
CA LEU A 85 -4.45 -2.16 8.94
C LEU A 85 -5.31 -2.73 10.08
N SER A 86 -6.58 -3.02 9.82
CA SER A 86 -7.54 -3.55 10.79
C SER A 86 -7.89 -5.00 10.48
N GLY A 87 -7.77 -5.87 11.48
CA GLY A 87 -8.07 -7.29 11.38
C GLY A 87 -6.89 -8.18 11.08
N GLN A 88 -7.21 -9.45 10.90
CA GLN A 88 -6.27 -10.48 10.48
C GLN A 88 -6.23 -10.48 8.96
N PHE A 89 -5.02 -10.57 8.42
CA PHE A 89 -4.77 -10.64 6.99
C PHE A 89 -4.30 -12.06 6.68
N GLY A 90 -4.94 -12.68 5.68
CA GLY A 90 -4.57 -14.01 5.21
C GLY A 90 -3.33 -13.95 4.33
N ASN A 91 -3.52 -14.08 3.01
CA ASN A 91 -2.47 -13.97 2.01
C ASN A 91 -2.83 -12.85 1.01
N PRO A 92 -1.98 -11.81 0.82
CA PRO A 92 -0.73 -11.55 1.54
C PRO A 92 -0.96 -11.21 3.00
N THR A 93 0.05 -11.51 3.82
CA THR A 93 0.07 -11.26 5.26
C THR A 93 0.07 -9.77 5.58
N ARG A 94 -0.21 -9.43 6.85
CA ARG A 94 -0.20 -8.04 7.32
C ARG A 94 1.14 -7.35 7.04
N ASP A 95 2.24 -8.04 7.31
CA ASP A 95 3.59 -7.49 7.18
C ASP A 95 3.96 -7.25 5.71
N GLU A 96 3.51 -8.12 4.80
CA GLU A 96 3.69 -7.94 3.36
C GLU A 96 2.89 -6.75 2.84
N ILE A 97 1.65 -6.57 3.32
CA ILE A 97 0.83 -5.40 2.98
C ILE A 97 1.46 -4.12 3.51
N GLU A 98 1.95 -4.15 4.75
CA GLU A 98 2.65 -3.02 5.34
C GLU A 98 3.91 -2.65 4.55
N LEU A 99 4.67 -3.65 4.11
CA LEU A 99 5.83 -3.45 3.25
C LEU A 99 5.44 -2.79 1.92
N MET A 100 4.39 -3.28 1.25
CA MET A 100 3.90 -2.70 -0.02
C MET A 100 3.45 -1.25 0.14
N ILE A 101 2.73 -0.92 1.22
CA ILE A 101 2.28 0.45 1.49
C ILE A 101 3.48 1.38 1.70
N ARG A 102 4.45 0.95 2.51
CA ARG A 102 5.67 1.73 2.79
C ARG A 102 6.53 1.92 1.55
N ALA A 103 6.68 0.86 0.74
CA ALA A 103 7.37 0.92 -0.54
C ALA A 103 6.72 1.93 -1.50
N GLY A 104 5.38 1.96 -1.53
CA GLY A 104 4.63 2.97 -2.28
C GLY A 104 4.60 4.36 -1.64
N GLY A 105 5.36 4.63 -0.58
CA GLY A 105 5.46 5.96 0.07
C GLY A 105 4.35 6.29 1.06
N GLY A 106 3.49 5.32 1.41
CA GLY A 106 2.46 5.47 2.42
C GLY A 106 2.98 5.25 3.85
N ARG A 107 2.25 5.77 4.83
CA ARG A 107 2.54 5.57 6.26
C ARG A 107 1.58 4.56 6.86
N VAL A 108 2.09 3.47 7.43
CA VAL A 108 1.28 2.54 8.22
C VAL A 108 1.33 2.95 9.69
N VAL A 109 0.17 3.05 10.32
CA VAL A 109 0.03 3.37 11.75
C VAL A 109 -0.75 2.28 12.49
N PRO A 110 -0.44 2.06 13.79
CA PRO A 110 -1.19 1.12 14.60
C PRO A 110 -2.63 1.58 14.82
N GLN A 111 -2.86 2.89 14.85
CA GLN A 111 -4.17 3.51 15.01
C GLN A 111 -4.14 4.93 14.41
N LEU A 112 -5.13 5.26 13.59
CA LEU A 112 -5.33 6.62 13.07
C LEU A 112 -5.53 7.62 14.22
N PHE A 113 -5.02 8.84 14.03
CA PHE A 113 -5.17 9.97 14.96
C PHE A 113 -4.61 9.74 16.38
N LEU A 114 -3.84 8.67 16.61
CA LEU A 114 -3.25 8.39 17.92
C LEU A 114 -2.34 9.53 18.41
N ARG A 115 -1.67 10.23 17.49
CA ARG A 115 -0.86 11.42 17.81
C ARG A 115 -1.75 12.59 18.23
N ASP A 116 -2.82 12.86 17.49
CA ASP A 116 -3.77 13.94 17.80
C ASP A 116 -4.41 13.73 19.18
N MET A 117 -4.79 12.49 19.51
CA MET A 117 -5.31 12.14 20.85
C MET A 117 -4.30 12.39 21.97
N ARG A 118 -3.03 11.96 21.77
CA ARG A 118 -1.97 12.16 22.77
C ARG A 118 -1.69 13.65 22.98
N PHE A 119 -1.74 14.43 21.91
CA PHE A 119 -1.54 15.87 21.96
C PHE A 119 -2.69 16.58 22.69
N ALA A 120 -3.95 16.26 22.35
CA ALA A 120 -5.12 16.78 23.05
C ALA A 120 -5.10 16.45 24.55
N LYS A 121 -4.68 15.23 24.91
CA LYS A 121 -4.53 14.80 26.31
C LYS A 121 -3.39 15.55 27.04
N SER A 122 -2.31 15.86 26.33
CA SER A 122 -1.19 16.65 26.87
C SER A 122 -1.58 18.11 27.13
N ILE A 123 -2.35 18.71 26.24
CA ILE A 123 -2.89 20.08 26.43
C ILE A 123 -3.92 20.10 27.55
N ALA A 124 -4.83 19.12 27.61
CA ALA A 124 -5.79 19.04 28.71
C ALA A 124 -5.12 18.85 30.09
N ALA A 125 -3.92 18.26 30.13
CA ALA A 125 -3.14 18.06 31.35
C ALA A 125 -2.25 19.25 31.72
N THR A 126 -2.07 20.23 30.83
CA THR A 126 -1.18 21.38 31.06
C THR A 126 -1.93 22.66 30.76
N THR A 127 -2.07 23.55 31.75
CA THR A 127 -2.69 24.89 31.63
C THR A 127 -1.86 25.86 30.76
N LEU A 128 -1.21 25.36 29.72
CA LEU A 128 -0.46 26.15 28.75
C LEU A 128 -1.43 26.69 27.69
N PRO A 129 -1.29 27.95 27.28
CA PRO A 129 -2.05 28.50 26.17
C PRO A 129 -1.79 27.67 24.90
N PRO A 130 -2.78 27.56 24.00
CA PRO A 130 -2.64 26.78 22.78
C PRO A 130 -1.43 27.29 21.98
N PRO A 131 -0.58 26.39 21.44
CA PRO A 131 0.50 26.79 20.57
C PRO A 131 -0.09 27.48 19.34
N SER A 132 0.47 28.64 19.00
CA SER A 132 0.15 29.37 17.78
C SER A 132 0.36 28.43 16.58
N GLU A 133 -0.70 28.18 15.83
CA GLU A 133 -0.69 27.42 14.57
C GLU A 133 0.12 28.19 13.52
N ASN A 134 1.44 28.13 13.63
CA ASN A 134 2.34 28.58 12.59
C ASN A 134 2.56 27.43 11.62
N GLY A 135 2.03 27.61 10.40
CA GLY A 135 2.56 26.94 9.22
C GLY A 135 1.69 25.80 8.72
N ASN A 136 0.59 26.18 8.07
CA ASN A 136 0.38 25.86 6.66
C ASN A 136 1.06 24.57 6.17
N ASP A 137 0.35 23.46 6.29
CA ASP A 137 0.42 22.35 5.34
C ASP A 137 -1.01 21.85 5.19
N ASN A 138 -1.72 22.36 4.18
CA ASN A 138 -2.82 21.64 3.54
C ASN A 138 -2.27 20.39 2.85
N ASN A 139 -1.57 19.54 3.60
CA ASN A 139 -1.28 18.19 3.21
C ASN A 139 -2.59 17.45 3.40
N THR A 140 -3.35 17.32 2.32
CA THR A 140 -4.57 16.50 2.25
C THR A 140 -4.19 15.04 2.46
N VAL A 141 -3.79 14.71 3.68
CA VAL A 141 -3.43 13.35 4.08
C VAL A 141 -4.70 12.54 3.98
N ARG A 142 -4.71 11.53 3.13
CA ARG A 142 -5.81 10.57 3.07
C ARG A 142 -5.63 9.59 4.23
N HIS A 143 -6.63 9.48 5.09
CA HIS A 143 -6.62 8.52 6.18
C HIS A 143 -7.45 7.30 5.78
N LEU A 144 -6.84 6.13 5.74
CA LEU A 144 -7.50 4.91 5.27
C LEU A 144 -7.47 3.82 6.33
N ILE A 145 -8.56 3.08 6.44
CA ILE A 145 -8.63 1.82 7.18
C ILE A 145 -8.68 0.70 6.15
N VAL A 146 -7.63 -0.13 6.13
CA VAL A 146 -7.56 -1.29 5.26
C VAL A 146 -7.94 -2.53 6.06
N PHE A 147 -8.83 -3.36 5.52
CA PHE A 147 -9.27 -4.59 6.18
C PHE A 147 -9.34 -5.76 5.21
N ASP A 148 -9.17 -6.98 5.72
CA ASP A 148 -9.35 -8.22 4.96
C ASP A 148 -10.74 -8.81 5.28
N GLN A 149 -11.47 -9.28 4.26
CA GLN A 149 -12.74 -10.00 4.42
C GLN A 149 -12.59 -11.52 4.25
N ALA A 150 -11.39 -12.03 3.99
CA ALA A 150 -11.19 -13.43 3.62
C ALA A 150 -11.27 -14.38 4.84
N GLY A 151 -12.47 -14.95 5.09
CA GLY A 151 -12.68 -16.19 5.86
C GLY A 151 -13.51 -16.09 7.14
N GLU A 152 -14.17 -17.19 7.54
CA GLU A 152 -15.07 -17.33 8.71
C GLU A 152 -14.43 -17.05 10.10
N GLY A 153 -13.16 -16.64 10.16
CA GLY A 153 -12.45 -16.25 11.38
C GLY A 153 -12.04 -14.78 11.46
N VAL A 154 -12.40 -13.97 10.46
CA VAL A 154 -12.08 -12.53 10.35
C VAL A 154 -12.86 -11.74 11.42
N ILE A 155 -12.31 -10.60 11.87
CA ILE A 155 -12.96 -9.65 12.78
C ILE A 155 -14.46 -9.66 12.54
N SER A 156 -15.25 -10.02 13.56
CA SER A 156 -16.71 -10.06 13.42
C SER A 156 -17.15 -8.74 12.79
N SER A 157 -17.97 -8.77 11.74
CA SER A 157 -18.34 -7.55 11.01
C SER A 157 -18.86 -6.45 11.96
N ARG A 158 -19.37 -6.83 13.14
CA ARG A 158 -19.68 -5.93 14.25
C ARG A 158 -18.47 -5.17 14.79
N LYS A 159 -17.37 -5.83 15.14
CA LYS A 159 -16.17 -5.18 15.68
C LYS A 159 -15.53 -4.25 14.65
N LEU A 160 -15.49 -4.64 13.37
CA LEU A 160 -15.01 -3.75 12.29
C LEU A 160 -15.91 -2.52 12.16
N LYS A 161 -17.24 -2.71 12.15
CA LYS A 161 -18.21 -1.59 12.11
C LYS A 161 -18.02 -0.63 13.28
N THR A 162 -17.84 -1.15 14.49
CA THR A 162 -17.62 -0.32 15.69
C THR A 162 -16.31 0.47 15.58
N GLU A 163 -15.23 -0.18 15.16
CA GLU A 163 -13.91 0.45 15.00
C GLU A 163 -13.94 1.54 13.92
N VAL A 164 -14.51 1.24 12.75
CA VAL A 164 -14.68 2.19 11.64
C VAL A 164 -15.55 3.36 12.05
N LYS A 165 -16.68 3.11 12.73
CA LYS A 165 -17.55 4.18 13.23
C LYS A 165 -16.81 5.09 14.19
N ALA A 166 -16.10 4.52 15.16
CA ALA A 166 -15.32 5.28 16.13
C ALA A 166 -14.22 6.13 15.46
N MET A 167 -13.51 5.58 14.47
CA MET A 167 -12.48 6.32 13.74
C MET A 167 -13.06 7.41 12.84
N ARG A 168 -14.24 7.19 12.24
CA ARG A 168 -14.93 8.23 11.45
C ARG A 168 -15.42 9.38 12.33
N GLU A 169 -16.03 9.09 13.48
CA GLU A 169 -16.46 10.10 14.45
C GLU A 169 -15.26 10.91 14.97
N LEU A 170 -14.16 10.23 15.26
CA LEU A 170 -12.91 10.88 15.66
C LEU A 170 -12.35 11.76 14.54
N GLY A 171 -12.26 11.24 13.32
CA GLY A 171 -11.85 12.01 12.15
C GLY A 171 -12.70 13.26 11.98
N GLN A 172 -14.03 13.15 12.07
CA GLN A 172 -14.95 14.29 12.00
C GLN A 172 -14.67 15.34 13.08
N SER A 173 -14.42 14.94 14.33
CA SER A 173 -14.07 15.89 15.40
C SER A 173 -12.73 16.60 15.18
N LEU A 174 -11.83 15.99 14.40
CA LEU A 174 -10.53 16.56 14.01
C LEU A 174 -10.57 17.24 12.63
N GLY A 175 -11.72 17.29 11.95
CA GLY A 175 -11.85 17.81 10.59
C GLY A 175 -11.17 16.95 9.50
N LYS A 176 -10.90 15.68 9.79
CA LYS A 176 -10.21 14.72 8.91
C LYS A 176 -11.19 13.67 8.37
N ARG A 177 -11.08 13.34 7.08
CA ARG A 177 -11.88 12.28 6.46
C ARG A 177 -11.19 10.92 6.61
N VAL A 178 -11.96 9.89 6.97
CA VAL A 178 -11.50 8.50 7.03
C VAL A 178 -12.21 7.67 5.97
N GLU A 179 -11.44 7.08 5.08
CA GLU A 179 -11.89 6.15 4.05
C GLU A 179 -11.65 4.72 4.51
N VAL A 180 -12.45 3.79 4.02
CA VAL A 180 -12.34 2.37 4.39
C VAL A 180 -12.17 1.57 3.12
N VAL A 181 -11.17 0.70 3.06
CA VAL A 181 -10.78 0.02 1.83
C VAL A 181 -10.59 -1.47 2.11
N GLN A 182 -11.13 -2.31 1.23
CA GLN A 182 -10.87 -3.74 1.28
C GLN A 182 -9.46 -4.06 0.78
N ARG A 183 -8.80 -5.04 1.40
CA ARG A 183 -7.50 -5.57 0.96
C ARG A 183 -7.48 -5.83 -0.54
N LYS A 184 -8.52 -6.48 -1.09
CA LYS A 184 -8.62 -6.79 -2.52
C LYS A 184 -8.49 -5.54 -3.40
N ILE A 185 -9.19 -4.46 -3.04
CA ILE A 185 -9.17 -3.18 -3.76
C ILE A 185 -7.78 -2.53 -3.66
N LEU A 186 -7.14 -2.60 -2.49
CA LEU A 186 -5.75 -2.13 -2.32
C LEU A 186 -4.79 -2.88 -3.26
N LEU A 187 -4.91 -4.21 -3.36
CA LEU A 187 -4.06 -5.01 -4.25
C LEU A 187 -4.35 -4.70 -5.72
N GLU A 188 -5.60 -4.48 -6.11
CA GLU A 188 -5.96 -4.05 -7.48
C GLU A 188 -5.42 -2.66 -7.82
N CYS A 189 -5.42 -1.73 -6.87
CA CYS A 189 -4.80 -0.40 -6.99
C CYS A 189 -3.29 -0.52 -7.24
N ILE A 190 -2.60 -1.38 -6.47
CA ILE A 190 -1.16 -1.64 -6.65
C ILE A 190 -0.92 -2.31 -8.01
N ALA A 191 -1.68 -3.35 -8.33
CA ALA A 191 -1.54 -4.10 -9.57
C ALA A 191 -1.75 -3.24 -10.81
N ALA A 192 -2.56 -2.18 -10.74
CA ALA A 192 -2.76 -1.25 -11.84
C ALA A 192 -1.82 -0.03 -11.82
N TYR A 193 -1.12 0.19 -10.71
CA TYR A 193 -0.42 1.44 -10.37
C TYR A 193 -1.33 2.65 -10.59
N ASP A 194 -2.50 2.63 -9.95
CA ASP A 194 -3.58 3.60 -10.21
C ASP A 194 -4.40 3.87 -8.95
N MET A 195 -4.27 5.08 -8.40
CA MET A 195 -4.97 5.53 -7.18
C MET A 195 -6.48 5.75 -7.38
N ASP A 196 -6.95 5.90 -8.62
CA ASP A 196 -8.39 6.05 -8.89
C ASP A 196 -9.15 4.75 -8.63
N ARG A 197 -8.45 3.62 -8.57
CA ARG A 197 -9.00 2.32 -8.18
C ARG A 197 -9.14 2.14 -6.67
N LEU A 198 -8.55 3.01 -5.87
CA LEU A 198 -8.64 2.95 -4.41
C LEU A 198 -9.96 3.56 -3.95
N VAL A 199 -11.04 2.78 -4.10
CA VAL A 199 -12.42 3.19 -3.80
C VAL A 199 -12.82 2.79 -2.38
N GLU A 200 -13.59 3.65 -1.73
CA GLU A 200 -14.19 3.40 -0.42
C GLU A 200 -15.15 2.20 -0.47
N ALA A 201 -14.98 1.26 0.44
CA ALA A 201 -15.83 0.09 0.59
C ALA A 201 -17.05 0.42 1.46
N ASP A 202 -18.24 0.05 0.97
CA ASP A 202 -19.46 0.11 1.74
C ASP A 202 -19.47 -1.00 2.80
N ILE A 203 -19.34 -0.61 4.06
CA ILE A 203 -19.55 -1.51 5.20
C ILE A 203 -21.03 -1.46 5.56
N ALA A 204 -21.84 -2.25 4.84
CA ALA A 204 -23.26 -2.47 5.16
C ALA A 204 -23.43 -3.29 6.44
#